data_AF-A0AAW2XWA5-F1
#
_entry.id   AF-A0AAW2XWA5-F1
#
_cell.length_a   1.000
_cell.length_b   1.000
_cell.length_c   1.000
_cell.angle_alpha   90.00
_cell.angle_beta   90.00
_cell.angle_gamma   90.00
#
_symmetry.space_group_name_H-M   'P 1'
#
loop_
_entity.id
_entity.type
_entity.pdbx_description
1 polymer ?
#
loop_
_entity_poly.entity_id
_entity_poly.type
_entity_poly.pdbx_seq_one_letter_code
_entity_poly.pdbx_strand_id
1 'polypeptide(L)'
;MKGLLTVIQVIRPEPTNTDPRTTEIEQWIEKDQIGRGAILSALSDTLFDVYCSDSYTAKSLWDELDRKYNIEEQGLEKYSVFKFMRYQMVEDRSIAEQTHEIINLEHALADAEMKLPKKFLVMSIVDKFSKSWENFGMTLKHQKGRLSLDDLMIAISIEE
;
A
#
# COMPACT_ATOMS: atom_id res chain seq x y z
N MET A 1 -6.11 -10.44 18.10
CA MET A 1 -6.47 -9.33 17.18
C MET A 1 -7.10 -9.75 15.83
N LYS A 2 -7.06 -11.02 15.38
CA LYS A 2 -7.74 -11.44 14.12
C LYS A 2 -9.28 -11.25 14.11
N GLY A 3 -9.94 -11.32 15.27
CA GLY A 3 -11.40 -11.18 15.38
C GLY A 3 -11.93 -9.75 15.32
N LEU A 4 -11.12 -8.73 15.64
CA LEU A 4 -11.54 -7.32 15.61
C LEU A 4 -11.62 -6.79 14.18
N LEU A 5 -10.71 -7.22 13.30
CA LEU A 5 -10.74 -6.88 11.87
C LEU A 5 -12.03 -7.34 11.18
N THR A 6 -12.59 -8.49 11.59
CA THR A 6 -13.84 -9.03 11.02
C THR A 6 -15.07 -8.20 11.39
N VAL A 7 -15.03 -7.50 12.53
CA VAL A 7 -16.12 -6.65 13.02
C VAL A 7 -16.06 -5.26 12.38
N ILE A 8 -14.85 -4.71 12.20
CA ILE A 8 -14.61 -3.38 11.63
C ILE A 8 -15.01 -3.28 10.13
N GLN A 9 -14.98 -4.40 9.39
CA GLN A 9 -15.31 -4.44 7.97
C GLN A 9 -16.81 -4.60 7.66
N VAL A 10 -17.68 -4.79 8.65
CA VAL A 10 -19.12 -5.03 8.39
C VAL A 10 -19.81 -3.73 8.00
N ILE A 11 -20.16 -3.61 6.71
CA ILE A 11 -20.90 -2.48 6.16
C ILE A 11 -22.28 -2.42 6.82
N ARG A 12 -22.65 -1.24 7.31
CA ARG A 12 -23.99 -0.99 7.87
C ARG A 12 -25.05 -1.31 6.81
N PRO A 13 -26.00 -2.22 7.07
CA PRO A 13 -27.07 -2.49 6.12
C PRO A 13 -27.99 -1.26 5.97
N GLU A 14 -28.37 -0.91 4.73
CA GLU A 14 -29.33 0.16 4.46
C GLU A 14 -30.77 -0.31 4.70
N PRO A 15 -31.65 0.53 5.26
CA PRO A 15 -33.02 0.14 5.54
C PRO A 15 -33.82 -0.02 4.23
N THR A 16 -34.29 -1.24 3.97
CA THR A 16 -35.30 -1.49 2.92
C THR A 16 -36.68 -1.01 3.40
N ASN A 17 -37.57 -0.66 2.46
CA ASN A 17 -38.88 -0.04 2.69
C ASN A 17 -39.93 -0.92 3.44
N THR A 18 -39.50 -1.99 4.07
CA THR A 18 -40.31 -2.93 4.86
C THR A 18 -39.66 -3.11 6.22
N ASP A 19 -40.19 -2.38 7.21
CA ASP A 19 -39.74 -2.28 8.61
C ASP A 19 -38.29 -1.76 8.83
N PRO A 20 -38.11 -0.53 9.36
CA PRO A 20 -36.79 0.02 9.66
C PRO A 20 -36.02 -0.69 10.79
N ARG A 21 -36.58 -1.74 11.43
CA ARG A 21 -35.92 -2.57 12.46
C ARG A 21 -35.89 -4.06 12.06
N THR A 22 -35.11 -4.41 11.05
CA THR A 22 -34.76 -5.81 10.80
C THR A 22 -33.75 -6.29 11.84
N THR A 23 -33.88 -7.55 12.30
CA THR A 23 -32.96 -8.21 13.25
C THR A 23 -31.48 -8.04 12.88
N GLU A 24 -31.19 -7.90 11.59
CA GLU A 24 -29.85 -7.65 11.05
C GLU A 24 -29.26 -6.28 11.45
N ILE A 25 -30.08 -5.23 11.53
CA ILE A 25 -29.65 -3.89 11.98
C ILE A 25 -29.32 -3.92 13.47
N GLU A 26 -30.13 -4.60 14.29
CA GLU A 26 -29.89 -4.74 15.72
C GLU A 26 -28.60 -5.53 16.00
N GLN A 27 -28.39 -6.63 15.28
CA GLN A 27 -27.15 -7.42 15.35
C GLN A 27 -25.92 -6.61 14.90
N TRP A 28 -26.06 -5.73 13.91
CA TRP A 28 -24.98 -4.85 13.49
C TRP A 28 -24.64 -3.81 14.57
N ILE A 29 -25.65 -3.18 15.17
CA ILE A 29 -25.46 -2.19 16.26
C ILE A 29 -24.75 -2.84 17.45
N GLU A 30 -25.17 -4.05 17.85
CA GLU A 30 -24.54 -4.77 18.95
C GLU A 30 -23.05 -5.05 18.66
N LYS A 31 -22.74 -5.53 17.45
CA LYS A 31 -21.36 -5.77 17.02
C LYS A 31 -20.52 -4.50 16.95
N ASP A 32 -21.09 -3.40 16.45
CA ASP A 32 -20.40 -2.10 16.39
C ASP A 32 -20.10 -1.57 17.79
N GLN A 33 -21.05 -1.66 18.73
CA GLN A 33 -20.84 -1.26 20.13
C GLN A 33 -19.75 -2.09 20.81
N ILE A 34 -19.76 -3.42 20.60
CA ILE A 34 -18.72 -4.31 21.13
C ILE A 34 -17.35 -3.96 20.53
N GLY A 35 -17.29 -3.76 19.21
CA GLY A 35 -16.06 -3.38 18.51
C GLY A 35 -15.50 -2.05 19.01
N ARG A 36 -16.37 -1.05 19.17
CA ARG A 36 -16.00 0.28 19.68
C ARG A 36 -15.50 0.20 21.11
N GLY A 37 -16.20 -0.55 21.98
CA GLY A 37 -15.78 -0.77 23.36
C GLY A 37 -14.41 -1.44 23.45
N ALA A 38 -14.11 -2.40 22.57
CA ALA A 38 -12.82 -3.06 22.52
C ALA A 38 -11.69 -2.14 22.02
N ILE A 39 -11.97 -1.24 21.07
CA ILE A 39 -10.99 -0.24 20.62
C ILE A 39 -10.72 0.76 21.74
N LEU A 40 -11.76 1.32 22.34
CA LEU A 40 -11.64 2.30 23.42
C LEU A 40 -10.91 1.74 24.65
N SER A 41 -11.15 0.48 25.01
CA SER A 41 -10.46 -0.15 26.16
C SER A 41 -8.98 -0.43 25.93
N ALA A 42 -8.53 -0.43 24.66
CA ALA A 42 -7.12 -0.57 24.30
C ALA A 42 -6.39 0.79 24.27
N LEU A 43 -7.11 1.91 24.35
CA LEU A 43 -6.52 3.25 24.38
C LEU A 43 -5.99 3.59 25.78
N SER A 44 -5.00 4.47 25.82
CA SER A 44 -4.62 5.15 27.08
C SER A 44 -5.71 6.12 27.52
N ASP A 45 -5.78 6.45 28.81
CA ASP A 45 -6.78 7.35 29.38
C ASP A 45 -6.88 8.68 28.61
N THR A 46 -5.73 9.24 28.19
CA THR A 46 -5.68 10.50 27.44
C THR A 46 -6.27 10.40 26.04
N LEU A 47 -6.13 9.27 25.37
CA LEU A 47 -6.75 9.02 24.06
C LEU A 47 -8.22 8.63 24.22
N PHE A 48 -8.57 7.89 25.27
CA PHE A 48 -9.96 7.57 25.59
C PHE A 48 -10.78 8.84 25.73
N ASP A 49 -10.34 9.81 26.53
CA ASP A 49 -11.07 11.07 26.75
C ASP A 49 -11.33 11.86 25.45
N VAL A 50 -10.45 11.75 24.47
CA VAL A 50 -10.59 12.41 23.17
C VAL A 50 -11.58 11.67 22.26
N TYR A 51 -11.58 10.33 22.31
CA TYR A 51 -12.26 9.48 21.33
C TYR A 51 -13.51 8.76 21.86
N CYS A 52 -13.86 8.90 23.14
CA CYS A 52 -15.01 8.23 23.76
C CYS A 52 -16.38 8.74 23.30
N SER A 53 -16.43 9.77 22.44
CA SER A 53 -17.66 10.33 21.88
C SER A 53 -18.47 9.26 21.13
N ASP A 54 -19.79 9.26 21.36
CA ASP A 54 -20.75 8.39 20.65
C ASP A 54 -20.88 8.71 19.15
N SER A 55 -20.22 9.76 18.66
CA SER A 55 -20.18 10.12 17.24
C SER A 55 -19.41 9.13 16.37
N TYR A 56 -18.57 8.27 16.97
CA TYR A 56 -17.79 7.28 16.24
C TYR A 56 -18.48 5.92 16.22
N THR A 57 -18.48 5.28 15.03
CA THR A 57 -18.67 3.84 14.91
C THR A 57 -17.33 3.15 15.20
N ALA A 58 -17.32 1.84 15.44
CA ALA A 58 -16.09 1.09 15.62
C ALA A 58 -15.14 1.29 14.42
N LYS A 59 -15.71 1.30 13.22
CA LYS A 59 -14.95 1.51 11.99
C LYS A 59 -14.37 2.91 11.87
N SER A 60 -15.19 3.96 12.03
CA SER A 60 -14.67 5.33 11.87
C SER A 60 -13.69 5.71 12.97
N LEU A 61 -13.85 5.14 14.18
CA LEU A 61 -12.87 5.27 15.25
C LEU A 61 -11.53 4.61 14.87
N TRP A 62 -11.57 3.37 14.38
CA TRP A 62 -10.37 2.67 13.94
C TRP A 62 -9.65 3.42 12.82
N ASP A 63 -10.38 3.82 11.77
CA ASP A 63 -9.81 4.54 10.62
C ASP A 63 -9.15 5.87 11.03
N GLU A 64 -9.75 6.62 11.97
CA GLU A 64 -9.19 7.88 12.47
C GLU A 64 -7.94 7.66 13.34
N LEU A 65 -7.94 6.62 14.17
CA LEU A 65 -6.78 6.25 14.99
C LEU A 65 -5.62 5.78 14.11
N ASP A 66 -5.90 4.93 13.14
CA ASP A 66 -4.94 4.42 12.18
C ASP A 66 -4.30 5.57 11.39
N ARG A 67 -5.12 6.43 10.79
CA ARG A 67 -4.66 7.61 10.05
C ARG A 67 -3.74 8.52 10.86
N LYS A 68 -4.01 8.70 12.15
CA LYS A 68 -3.33 9.70 12.99
C LYS A 68 -2.10 9.14 13.72
N TYR A 69 -2.11 7.85 14.08
CA TYR A 69 -1.10 7.25 14.95
C TYR A 69 -0.30 6.14 14.29
N ASN A 70 -0.68 5.65 13.11
CA ASN A 70 0.10 4.67 12.35
C ASN A 70 1.29 5.31 11.61
N ILE A 71 2.16 5.94 12.40
CA ILE A 71 3.35 6.66 11.93
C ILE A 71 4.40 5.65 11.43
N GLU A 72 4.43 4.44 11.97
CA GLU A 72 5.36 3.38 11.57
C GLU A 72 5.12 2.94 10.13
N GLU A 73 3.87 2.65 9.75
CA GLU A 73 3.51 2.31 8.37
C GLU A 73 3.79 3.48 7.42
N GLN A 74 3.36 4.71 7.75
CA GLN A 74 3.68 5.91 6.97
C GLN A 74 5.20 6.18 6.86
N GLY A 75 5.98 5.80 7.86
CA GLY A 75 7.43 5.90 7.87
C GLY A 75 8.09 4.90 6.92
N LEU A 76 7.59 3.65 6.92
CA LEU A 76 8.01 2.60 6.00
C LEU A 76 7.62 2.92 4.55
N GLU A 77 6.44 3.49 4.32
CA GLU A 77 6.01 3.99 3.01
C GLU A 77 6.95 5.08 2.47
N LYS A 78 7.18 6.13 3.26
CA LYS A 78 8.09 7.23 2.89
C LYS A 78 9.50 6.72 2.62
N TYR A 79 9.96 5.76 3.42
CA TYR A 79 11.26 5.14 3.23
C TYR A 79 11.34 4.35 1.91
N SER A 80 10.32 3.54 1.60
CA SER A 80 10.24 2.77 0.34
C SER A 80 10.20 3.69 -0.89
N VAL A 81 9.41 4.76 -0.85
CA VAL A 81 9.35 5.77 -1.92
C VAL A 81 10.72 6.40 -2.13
N PHE A 82 11.37 6.84 -1.05
CA PHE A 82 12.68 7.47 -1.13
C PHE A 82 13.75 6.52 -1.67
N LYS A 83 13.74 5.27 -1.22
CA LYS A 83 14.67 4.23 -1.68
C LYS A 83 14.47 3.92 -3.16
N PHE A 84 13.22 3.78 -3.62
CA PHE A 84 12.92 3.61 -5.04
C PHE A 84 13.39 4.81 -5.87
N MET A 85 13.07 6.04 -5.46
CA MET A 85 13.46 7.24 -6.22
C MET A 85 14.98 7.40 -6.32
N ARG A 86 15.71 7.16 -5.22
CA ARG A 86 17.17 7.37 -5.16
C ARG A 86 18.01 6.18 -5.63
N TYR A 87 17.40 5.03 -5.89
CA TYR A 87 18.12 3.87 -6.41
C TYR A 87 18.82 4.24 -7.73
N GLN A 88 20.12 3.93 -7.83
CA GLN A 88 20.96 4.07 -9.01
C GLN A 88 21.81 2.80 -9.10
N MET A 89 21.90 2.19 -10.28
CA MET A 89 22.69 0.99 -10.46
C MET A 89 24.19 1.30 -10.44
N VAL A 90 24.96 0.38 -9.86
CA VAL A 90 26.42 0.46 -9.80
C VAL A 90 27.05 -0.47 -10.84
N GLU A 91 28.27 -0.13 -11.28
CA GLU A 91 28.96 -0.80 -12.40
C GLU A 91 29.50 -2.20 -12.08
N ASP A 92 29.66 -2.55 -10.80
CA ASP A 92 30.33 -3.76 -10.34
C ASP A 92 29.36 -4.90 -9.97
N ARG A 93 28.07 -4.74 -10.28
CA ARG A 93 27.02 -5.72 -10.00
C ARG A 93 26.18 -5.96 -11.25
N SER A 94 25.57 -7.15 -11.33
CA SER A 94 24.68 -7.47 -12.44
C SER A 94 23.51 -6.48 -12.51
N ILE A 95 23.20 -6.01 -13.71
CA ILE A 95 22.03 -5.18 -14.00
C ILE A 95 20.75 -6.00 -13.81
N ALA A 96 20.76 -7.30 -14.11
CA ALA A 96 19.62 -8.17 -13.85
C ALA A 96 19.33 -8.29 -12.34
N GLU A 97 20.36 -8.51 -11.53
CA GLU A 97 20.22 -8.56 -10.06
C GLU A 97 19.69 -7.23 -9.50
N GLN A 98 20.27 -6.11 -9.93
CA GLN A 98 19.85 -4.79 -9.49
C GLN A 98 18.44 -4.42 -9.98
N THR A 99 18.03 -4.93 -11.15
CA THR A 99 16.66 -4.78 -11.64
C THR A 99 15.65 -5.50 -10.75
N HIS A 100 15.99 -6.71 -10.29
CA HIS A 100 15.18 -7.42 -9.29
C HIS A 100 15.07 -6.67 -7.97
N GLU A 101 16.13 -6.02 -7.51
CA GLU A 101 16.06 -5.15 -6.32
C GLU A 101 15.06 -4.00 -6.48
N ILE A 102 15.02 -3.37 -7.66
CA ILE A 102 14.05 -2.30 -7.97
C ILE A 102 12.62 -2.84 -8.03
N ILE A 103 12.40 -4.03 -8.61
CA ILE A 103 11.09 -4.69 -8.62
C ILE A 103 10.61 -4.99 -7.19
N ASN A 104 11.51 -5.45 -6.31
CA ASN A 104 11.17 -5.66 -4.90
C ASN A 104 10.76 -4.36 -4.18
N LEU A 105 11.39 -3.23 -4.53
CA LEU A 105 10.96 -1.93 -4.03
C LEU A 105 9.59 -1.54 -4.56
N GLU A 106 9.29 -1.84 -5.83
CA GLU A 106 7.95 -1.60 -6.38
C GLU A 106 6.89 -2.46 -5.71
N HIS A 107 7.17 -3.73 -5.40
CA HIS A 107 6.25 -4.57 -4.63
C HIS A 107 5.96 -3.99 -3.24
N ALA A 108 6.99 -3.50 -2.53
CA ALA A 108 6.79 -2.84 -1.24
C ALA A 108 5.94 -1.56 -1.36
N LEU A 109 6.05 -0.83 -2.48
CA LEU A 109 5.16 0.30 -2.77
C LEU A 109 3.73 -0.14 -3.09
N ALA A 110 3.57 -1.25 -3.82
CA ALA A 110 2.27 -1.81 -4.16
C ALA A 110 1.51 -2.32 -2.93
N ASP A 111 2.23 -2.89 -1.95
CA ASP A 111 1.69 -3.29 -0.64
C ASP A 111 1.18 -2.08 0.16
N ALA A 112 1.84 -0.93 0.02
CA ALA A 112 1.42 0.37 0.54
C ALA A 112 0.38 1.10 -0.34
N GLU A 113 -0.36 0.37 -1.17
CA GLU A 113 -1.37 0.88 -2.11
C GLU A 113 -0.86 1.89 -3.17
N MET A 114 0.46 2.11 -3.28
CA MET A 114 1.10 3.02 -4.25
C MET A 114 1.53 2.29 -5.53
N LYS A 115 0.59 1.62 -6.19
CA LYS A 115 0.85 0.84 -7.41
C LYS A 115 1.35 1.71 -8.55
N LEU A 116 2.50 1.34 -9.14
CA LEU A 116 3.07 2.06 -10.27
C LEU A 116 2.51 1.54 -11.59
N PRO A 117 2.19 2.40 -12.58
CA PRO A 117 1.87 1.94 -13.92
C PRO A 117 3.04 1.13 -14.49
N LYS A 118 2.77 -0.05 -15.08
CA LYS A 118 3.83 -0.93 -15.62
C LYS A 118 4.84 -0.22 -16.54
N LYS A 119 4.35 0.69 -17.40
CA LYS A 119 5.21 1.48 -18.29
C LYS A 119 6.12 2.44 -17.51
N PHE A 120 5.62 3.03 -16.43
CA PHE A 120 6.41 3.90 -15.56
C PHE A 120 7.53 3.11 -14.87
N LEU A 121 7.23 1.91 -14.34
CA LEU A 121 8.25 1.04 -13.73
C LEU A 121 9.36 0.68 -14.73
N VAL A 122 9.01 0.20 -15.92
CA VAL A 122 9.98 -0.16 -16.98
C VAL A 122 10.89 1.02 -17.31
N MET A 123 10.31 2.20 -17.57
CA MET A 123 11.13 3.39 -17.88
C MET A 123 11.96 3.87 -16.70
N SER A 124 11.46 3.70 -15.46
CA SER A 124 12.22 4.02 -14.25
C SER A 124 13.42 3.11 -14.07
N ILE A 125 13.31 1.82 -14.40
CA ILE A 125 14.44 0.88 -14.36
C ILE A 125 15.49 1.29 -15.39
N VAL A 126 15.07 1.55 -16.64
CA VAL A 126 15.98 1.97 -17.72
C VAL A 126 16.69 3.29 -17.39
N ASP A 127 16.03 4.22 -16.70
CA ASP A 127 16.63 5.48 -16.26
C ASP A 127 17.64 5.33 -15.12
N LYS A 128 17.61 4.18 -14.42
CA LYS A 128 18.51 3.87 -13.30
C LYS A 128 19.73 3.06 -13.71
N PHE A 129 19.85 2.70 -14.98
CA PHE A 129 21.01 2.00 -15.52
C PHE A 129 22.30 2.73 -15.21
N SER A 130 23.36 1.94 -15.01
CA SER A 130 24.69 2.48 -14.81
C SER A 130 25.20 3.15 -16.08
N LYS A 131 26.30 3.90 -15.98
CA LYS A 131 26.83 4.68 -17.10
C LYS A 131 27.30 3.78 -18.24
N SER A 132 27.86 2.61 -17.94
CA SER A 132 28.26 1.66 -18.99
C SER A 132 27.08 1.15 -19.84
N TRP A 133 25.86 1.20 -19.29
CA TRP A 133 24.61 0.77 -19.96
C TRP A 133 23.83 1.91 -20.61
N GLU A 134 24.39 3.13 -20.66
CA GLU A 134 23.70 4.33 -21.16
C GLU A 134 23.22 4.17 -22.62
N ASN A 135 24.06 3.62 -23.50
CA ASN A 135 23.72 3.42 -24.92
C ASN A 135 22.59 2.39 -25.10
N PHE A 136 22.64 1.29 -24.35
CA PHE A 136 21.59 0.29 -24.35
C PHE A 136 20.28 0.86 -23.81
N GLY A 137 20.34 1.60 -22.70
CA GLY A 137 19.18 2.29 -22.14
C GLY A 137 18.55 3.29 -23.11
N MET A 138 19.36 4.05 -23.84
CA MET A 138 18.86 4.96 -24.88
C MET A 138 18.18 4.20 -26.03
N THR A 139 18.72 3.06 -26.43
CA THR A 139 18.11 2.21 -27.46
C THR A 139 16.71 1.75 -27.03
N LEU A 140 16.56 1.30 -25.79
CA LEU A 140 15.26 0.91 -25.23
C LEU A 140 14.28 2.09 -25.15
N LYS A 141 14.76 3.29 -24.79
CA LYS A 141 13.93 4.52 -24.74
C LYS A 141 13.36 4.90 -26.12
N HIS A 142 14.09 4.62 -27.19
CA HIS A 142 13.69 4.94 -28.58
C HIS A 142 12.99 3.79 -29.32
N GLN A 143 12.97 2.59 -28.74
CA GLN A 143 12.32 1.43 -29.33
C GLN A 143 10.83 1.71 -29.57
N LYS A 144 10.36 1.42 -30.79
CA LYS A 144 8.94 1.49 -31.13
C LYS A 144 8.22 0.28 -30.56
N GLY A 145 7.11 0.53 -29.84
CA GLY A 145 6.28 -0.52 -29.26
C GLY A 145 6.12 -0.36 -27.76
N ARG A 146 5.38 -1.28 -27.14
CA ARG A 146 5.26 -1.36 -25.69
C ARG A 146 6.31 -2.34 -25.18
N LEU A 147 7.31 -1.82 -24.46
CA LEU A 147 8.27 -2.66 -23.74
C LEU A 147 7.60 -3.14 -22.44
N SER A 148 7.47 -4.46 -22.27
CA SER A 148 7.02 -5.05 -21.01
C SER A 148 8.20 -5.26 -20.05
N LEU A 149 7.89 -5.59 -18.79
CA LEU A 149 8.93 -5.91 -17.81
C LEU A 149 9.66 -7.20 -18.18
N ASP A 150 8.95 -8.20 -18.69
CA ASP A 150 9.53 -9.47 -19.11
C ASP A 150 10.47 -9.28 -20.32
N ASP A 151 10.04 -8.47 -21.30
CA ASP A 151 10.88 -8.12 -22.45
C ASP A 151 12.16 -7.40 -22.01
N LEU A 152 12.05 -6.49 -21.03
CA LEU A 152 13.20 -5.78 -20.47
C LEU A 152 14.16 -6.75 -19.80
N MET A 153 13.68 -7.67 -18.97
CA MET A 153 14.53 -8.66 -18.30
C MET A 153 15.26 -9.56 -19.31
N ILE A 154 14.57 -10.01 -20.36
CA ILE A 154 15.19 -10.80 -21.43
C ILE A 154 16.27 -9.97 -22.14
N ALA A 155 15.98 -8.71 -22.46
CA ALA A 155 16.93 -7.84 -23.14
C ALA A 155 18.19 -7.57 -22.29
N ILE A 156 18.03 -7.36 -20.98
CA ILE A 156 19.14 -7.22 -20.03
C ILE A 156 20.00 -8.48 -20.04
N SER A 157 19.40 -9.67 -19.91
CA SER A 157 20.15 -10.93 -19.90
C SER A 157 20.89 -11.25 -21.20
N ILE A 158 20.54 -10.60 -22.32
CA ILE A 158 21.22 -10.76 -23.62
C ILE A 158 22.41 -9.80 -23.75
N GLU A 159 22.28 -8.59 -23.21
CA GLU A 159 23.31 -7.54 -23.28
C GLU A 159 24.43 -7.74 -22.24
N GLU A 160 24.10 -8.32 -21.07
CA GLU A 160 25.03 -8.59 -19.96
C GLU A 160 26.00 -9.74 -20.25
#